data_AF-A0A0P9LET7-F1
#
_entry.id   AF-A0A0P9LET7-F1
#
_cell.length_a   1.000
_cell.length_b   1.000
_cell.length_c   1.000
_cell.angle_alpha   90.00
_cell.angle_beta   90.00
_cell.angle_gamma   90.00
#
_symmetry.space_group_name_H-M   'P 1'
#
loop_
_entity.id
_entity.type
_entity.pdbx_description
1 polymer ?
#
loop_
_entity_poly.entity_id
_entity_poly.type
_entity_poly.pdbx_seq_one_letter_code
_entity_poly.pdbx_strand_id
1 'polypeptide(L)'
;RLQVVTFMGRRLSFNHDQLAWKTSADSTEDVCKGPVFHKLPAMSEAELEPQLRKLGMERAERYGVECKSGRWGPFDKETPAFFLAKNGSLALSWYDGGLLKLVRD
;
A
#
# COMPACT_ATOMS: atom_id res chain seq x y z
N ARG A 1 -16.09 3.15 -3.74
CA ARG A 1 -16.14 3.80 -2.40
C ARG A 1 -14.73 4.30 -2.07
N LEU A 2 -14.56 5.58 -1.74
CA LEU A 2 -13.26 6.14 -1.35
C LEU A 2 -12.83 5.55 0.00
N GLN A 3 -11.61 5.02 0.10
CA GLN A 3 -10.99 4.67 1.37
C GLN A 3 -9.89 5.70 1.65
N VAL A 4 -9.91 6.27 2.85
CA VAL A 4 -8.91 7.24 3.32
C VAL A 4 -8.19 6.62 4.49
N VAL A 5 -6.87 6.74 4.50
CA VAL A 5 -6.02 6.13 5.50
C VAL A 5 -4.86 7.06 5.84
N THR A 6 -4.40 7.12 7.09
CA THR A 6 -3.37 8.08 7.53
C THR A 6 -2.06 7.42 7.98
N PHE A 7 -0.92 8.04 7.65
CA PHE A 7 0.42 7.75 8.18
C PHE A 7 1.18 9.06 8.45
N MET A 8 1.62 9.31 9.69
CA MET A 8 2.36 10.53 10.08
C MET A 8 1.70 11.84 9.60
N GLY A 9 0.36 11.90 9.61
CA GLY A 9 -0.40 13.05 9.11
C GLY A 9 -0.58 13.13 7.59
N ARG A 10 0.08 12.25 6.81
CA ARG A 10 -0.17 12.09 5.37
C ARG A 10 -1.36 11.16 5.17
N ARG A 11 -2.34 11.62 4.40
CA ARG A 11 -3.53 10.82 4.05
C ARG A 11 -3.32 10.12 2.72
N LEU A 12 -3.33 8.81 2.70
CA LEU A 12 -3.52 8.03 1.50
C LEU A 12 -4.99 8.11 1.07
N SER A 13 -5.22 8.55 -0.16
CA SER A 13 -6.52 8.53 -0.80
C SER A 13 -6.54 7.41 -1.83
N PHE A 14 -7.50 6.49 -1.68
CA PHE A 14 -7.61 5.32 -2.54
C PHE A 14 -9.02 5.15 -3.11
N ASN A 15 -9.15 5.20 -4.44
CA ASN A 15 -10.35 4.87 -5.19
C ASN A 15 -10.00 4.20 -6.54
N HIS A 16 -11.01 3.92 -7.37
CA HIS A 16 -10.84 3.26 -8.67
C HIS A 16 -10.12 4.13 -9.72
N ASP A 17 -10.14 5.44 -9.55
CA ASP A 17 -9.57 6.40 -10.51
C ASP A 17 -8.14 6.80 -10.11
N GLN A 18 -7.84 6.78 -8.81
CA GLN A 18 -6.61 7.32 -8.27
C GLN A 18 -6.20 6.68 -6.94
N LEU A 19 -4.91 6.41 -6.85
CA LEU A 19 -4.18 6.11 -5.62
C LEU A 19 -3.08 7.16 -5.47
N ALA A 20 -3.16 7.96 -4.42
CA ALA A 20 -2.21 9.05 -4.19
C ALA A 20 -2.12 9.42 -2.70
N TRP A 21 -0.93 9.81 -2.26
CA TRP A 21 -0.80 10.56 -1.02
C TRP A 21 -1.42 11.96 -1.24
N LYS A 22 -2.39 12.32 -0.41
CA LYS A 22 -2.83 13.71 -0.24
C LYS A 22 -1.76 14.45 0.57
N THR A 23 -0.61 14.68 -0.05
CA THR A 23 0.23 15.84 0.29
C THR A 23 -0.26 17.02 -0.56
N SER A 24 -0.11 18.24 -0.05
CA SER A 24 -0.47 19.55 -0.65
C SER A 24 -0.77 19.57 -2.16
N ALA A 25 -1.72 20.41 -2.58
CA ALA A 25 -2.33 20.51 -3.92
C ALA A 25 -1.41 20.37 -5.16
N ASP A 26 -0.10 20.59 -5.00
CA ASP A 26 0.92 20.55 -6.06
C ASP A 26 1.77 19.25 -6.09
N SER A 27 1.53 18.28 -5.22
CA SER A 27 2.31 17.03 -5.16
C SER A 27 1.94 16.09 -6.31
N THR A 28 2.82 15.98 -7.31
CA THR A 28 2.68 15.02 -8.43
C THR A 28 3.38 13.68 -8.20
N GLU A 29 4.13 13.55 -7.11
CA GLU A 29 4.83 12.32 -6.73
C GLU A 29 3.87 11.26 -6.22
N ASP A 30 4.15 9.99 -6.54
CA ASP A 30 3.35 8.82 -6.14
C ASP A 30 1.86 8.94 -6.47
N VAL A 31 1.55 9.45 -7.67
CA VAL A 31 0.19 9.48 -8.20
C VAL A 31 0.01 8.36 -9.21
N CYS A 32 -0.78 7.37 -8.83
CA CYS A 32 -1.22 6.28 -9.68
C CYS A 32 -2.62 6.56 -10.20
N LYS A 33 -2.76 6.73 -11.52
CA LYS A 33 -4.06 6.94 -12.17
C LYS A 33 -4.56 5.64 -12.77
N GLY A 34 -5.82 5.32 -12.51
CA GLY A 34 -6.44 4.04 -12.85
C GLY A 34 -5.69 2.86 -12.22
N PRO A 35 -5.57 2.80 -10.88
CA PRO A 35 -4.88 1.71 -10.20
C PRO A 35 -5.64 0.38 -10.39
N VAL A 36 -4.91 -0.67 -10.79
CA VAL A 36 -5.39 -2.05 -10.83
C VAL A 36 -4.61 -2.88 -9.83
N PHE A 37 -5.32 -3.62 -8.98
CA PHE A 37 -4.70 -4.46 -7.94
C PHE A 37 -4.71 -5.90 -8.39
N HIS A 38 -3.53 -6.50 -8.42
CA HIS A 38 -3.35 -7.89 -8.80
C HIS A 38 -2.86 -8.67 -7.60
N LYS A 39 -3.50 -9.80 -7.33
CA LYS A 39 -3.05 -10.70 -6.27
C LYS A 39 -1.70 -11.26 -6.66
N LEU A 40 -0.71 -11.07 -5.79
CA LEU A 40 0.63 -11.61 -5.98
C LEU A 40 0.71 -13.01 -5.36
N PRO A 41 1.69 -13.84 -5.77
CA PRO A 41 1.97 -15.10 -5.11
C PRO A 41 2.15 -14.89 -3.60
N ALA A 42 1.71 -15.88 -2.82
CA ALA A 42 2.00 -15.91 -1.40
C ALA A 42 3.53 -15.87 -1.20
N MET A 43 3.98 -15.11 -0.20
CA MET A 43 5.39 -15.07 0.15
C MET A 43 5.72 -16.23 1.09
N SER A 44 7.01 -16.56 1.16
CA SER A 44 7.50 -17.47 2.20
C SER A 44 7.15 -16.92 3.58
N GLU A 45 6.78 -17.79 4.53
CA GLU A 45 6.51 -17.36 5.90
C GLU A 45 7.73 -16.61 6.49
N ALA A 46 8.94 -17.10 6.22
CA ALA A 46 10.17 -16.63 6.84
C ALA A 46 10.48 -15.13 6.60
N GLU A 47 10.16 -14.58 5.43
CA GLU A 47 10.64 -13.24 5.04
C GLU A 47 9.71 -12.10 5.50
N LEU A 48 8.39 -12.32 5.57
CA LEU A 48 7.44 -11.25 5.91
C LEU A 48 6.61 -11.49 7.16
N GLU A 49 6.53 -12.72 7.67
CA GLU A 49 5.84 -12.94 8.94
C GLU A 49 6.36 -12.06 10.07
N PRO A 50 7.67 -11.81 10.26
CA PRO A 50 8.12 -11.05 11.43
C PRO A 50 7.56 -9.62 11.46
N GLN A 51 7.47 -8.97 10.30
CA GLN A 51 6.97 -7.60 10.21
C GLN A 51 5.43 -7.56 10.24
N LEU A 52 4.77 -8.46 9.51
CA LEU A 52 3.30 -8.53 9.50
C LEU A 52 2.73 -8.99 10.85
N ARG A 53 3.38 -9.92 11.57
CA ARG A 53 3.01 -10.34 12.92
C ARG A 53 3.09 -9.17 13.91
N LYS A 54 4.15 -8.34 13.85
CA LYS A 54 4.26 -7.11 14.66
C LYS A 54 3.11 -6.13 14.41
N LEU A 55 2.53 -6.13 13.21
CA LEU A 55 1.37 -5.32 12.85
C LEU A 55 0.02 -5.99 13.18
N GLY A 56 0.02 -7.21 13.74
CA GLY A 56 -1.17 -8.01 14.01
C GLY A 56 -1.83 -8.54 12.73
N MET A 57 -1.05 -8.79 11.68
CA MET A 57 -1.49 -9.19 10.34
C MET A 57 -0.93 -10.57 9.93
N GLU A 58 -1.09 -11.56 10.80
CA GLU A 58 -0.48 -12.90 10.68
C GLU A 58 -0.80 -13.65 9.36
N ARG A 59 -1.93 -13.32 8.72
CA ARG A 59 -2.38 -13.92 7.45
C ARG A 59 -2.90 -12.85 6.51
N ALA A 60 -1.99 -12.09 5.91
CA ALA A 60 -2.31 -11.06 4.93
C ALA A 60 -2.11 -11.55 3.49
N GLU A 61 -3.06 -11.21 2.62
CA GLU A 61 -2.93 -11.40 1.18
C GLU A 61 -2.10 -10.27 0.59
N ARG A 62 -1.22 -10.61 -0.36
CA ARG A 62 -0.34 -9.64 -1.02
C ARG A 62 -0.92 -9.21 -2.37
N TYR A 63 -0.89 -7.92 -2.62
CA TYR A 63 -1.31 -7.31 -3.88
C TYR A 63 -0.23 -6.38 -4.42
N GLY A 64 0.00 -6.45 -5.74
CA GLY A 64 0.74 -5.44 -6.48
C GLY A 64 -0.22 -4.40 -7.03
N VAL A 65 0.29 -3.22 -7.39
CA VAL A 65 -0.49 -2.19 -8.08
C VAL A 65 0.14 -1.87 -9.43
N GLU A 66 -0.70 -1.86 -10.46
CA GLU A 66 -0.37 -1.36 -11.78
C GLU A 66 -1.14 -0.07 -12.04
N CYS A 67 -0.49 0.92 -12.64
CA CYS A 67 -1.08 2.21 -12.93
C CYS A 67 -1.26 2.33 -14.44
N LYS A 68 -2.46 2.71 -14.90
CA LYS A 68 -2.67 3.08 -16.31
C LYS A 68 -1.75 4.24 -16.72
N SER A 69 -1.52 5.18 -15.81
CA SER A 69 -0.50 6.24 -15.97
C SER A 69 -0.01 6.73 -14.61
N GLY A 70 1.16 7.38 -14.60
CA GLY A 70 1.84 7.77 -13.36
C GLY A 70 2.61 6.61 -12.73
N ARG A 71 3.04 6.79 -11.48
CA ARG A 71 3.82 5.78 -10.73
C ARG A 71 3.38 5.78 -9.28
N TRP A 72 3.51 4.65 -8.62
CA TRP A 72 3.20 4.48 -7.21
C TRP A 72 4.38 3.88 -6.46
N GLY A 73 4.59 4.35 -5.24
CA GLY A 73 5.34 3.64 -4.21
C GLY A 73 6.87 3.80 -4.33
N PRO A 74 7.63 3.06 -3.52
CA PRO A 74 9.07 3.24 -3.44
C PRO A 74 9.78 3.01 -4.76
N PHE A 75 10.46 4.06 -5.23
CA PHE A 75 11.11 4.15 -6.54
C PHE A 75 12.14 3.04 -6.80
N ASP A 76 12.66 2.42 -5.73
CA ASP A 76 13.80 1.50 -5.77
C ASP A 76 13.44 0.03 -5.52
N LYS A 77 12.13 -0.33 -5.45
CA LYS A 77 11.68 -1.73 -5.34
C LYS A 77 10.88 -2.15 -6.57
N GLU A 78 11.17 -3.35 -7.08
CA GLU A 78 10.57 -3.91 -8.31
C GLU A 78 9.03 -3.91 -8.30
N THR A 79 8.37 -3.95 -7.13
CA THR A 79 6.91 -3.79 -7.05
C THR A 79 6.48 -3.33 -5.64
N PRO A 80 5.83 -2.16 -5.48
CA PRO A 80 5.16 -1.80 -4.24
C PRO A 80 4.08 -2.83 -3.91
N ALA A 81 4.11 -3.37 -2.70
CA ALA A 81 3.14 -4.37 -2.26
C ALA A 81 2.18 -3.81 -1.20
N PHE A 82 0.90 -4.14 -1.37
CA PHE A 82 -0.15 -3.97 -0.39
C PHE A 82 -0.44 -5.30 0.29
N PHE A 83 -0.75 -5.24 1.59
CA PHE A 83 -1.08 -6.38 2.42
C PHE A 83 -2.47 -6.19 3.00
N LEU A 84 -3.39 -7.09 2.67
CA LEU A 84 -4.76 -7.06 3.19
C LEU A 84 -4.96 -8.23 4.15
N ALA A 85 -5.11 -7.93 5.44
CA ALA A 85 -5.47 -8.93 6.43
C ALA A 85 -6.96 -9.23 6.40
N LYS A 86 -7.35 -10.43 6.86
CA LYS A 86 -8.77 -10.85 6.94
C LYS A 86 -9.65 -9.93 7.79
N ASN A 87 -9.07 -9.25 8.77
CA ASN A 87 -9.77 -8.27 9.60
C ASN A 87 -9.97 -6.90 8.91
N GLY A 88 -9.59 -6.77 7.64
CA GLY A 88 -9.69 -5.53 6.87
C GLY A 88 -8.57 -4.52 7.13
N SER A 89 -7.59 -4.86 7.97
CA SER A 89 -6.37 -4.06 8.12
C SER A 89 -5.58 -4.07 6.81
N LEU A 90 -5.07 -2.91 6.45
CA LEU A 90 -4.22 -2.71 5.28
C LEU A 90 -2.81 -2.39 5.76
N ALA A 91 -1.79 -2.83 5.01
CA ALA A 91 -0.43 -2.34 5.15
C ALA A 91 0.22 -2.20 3.77
N LEU A 92 1.28 -1.41 3.68
CA LEU A 92 2.04 -1.20 2.44
C LEU A 92 3.55 -1.25 2.69
N SER A 93 4.29 -1.72 1.69
CA SER A 93 5.75 -1.63 1.66
C SER A 93 6.24 -0.19 1.53
N TRP A 94 7.24 0.19 2.32
CA TRP A 94 7.80 1.55 2.36
C TRP A 94 9.21 1.67 1.76
N TYR A 95 9.67 2.91 1.59
CA TYR A 95 10.93 3.27 0.92
C TYR A 95 12.19 2.74 1.62
N ASP A 96 12.14 2.57 2.93
CA ASP A 96 13.22 1.98 3.75
C ASP A 96 13.14 0.45 3.86
N GLY A 97 12.17 -0.17 3.19
CA GLY A 97 11.89 -1.59 3.29
C GLY A 97 11.10 -2.02 4.52
N GLY A 98 10.59 -1.07 5.31
CA GLY A 98 9.60 -1.32 6.35
C GLY A 98 8.19 -1.55 5.80
N LEU A 99 7.27 -1.84 6.71
CA LEU A 99 5.83 -1.94 6.46
C LEU A 99 5.07 -0.87 7.24
N LEU A 100 4.21 -0.13 6.55
CA LEU A 100 3.31 0.83 7.19
C LEU A 100 1.93 0.22 7.33
N LYS A 101 1.46 0.07 8.57
CA LYS A 101 0.06 -0.23 8.82
C LYS A 101 -0.79 1.00 8.59
N LEU A 102 -1.83 0.78 7.82
CA LEU A 102 -2.77 1.77 7.36
C LEU A 102 -4.02 1.73 8.27
N VAL A 103 -4.34 2.85 8.92
CA VAL A 103 -5.58 3.05 9.69
C VAL A 103 -6.61 3.82 8.88
N ARG A 104 -7.83 3.27 8.77
CA ARG A 104 -8.94 3.99 8.11
C ARG A 104 -9.30 5.23 8.92
N ASP A 105 -9.40 6.36 8.23
CA ASP A 105 -10.02 7.60 8.73
C ASP A 105 -11.54 7.52 8.54
#